data_AF-A0A821QQE8-F1
#
_entry.id   AF-A0A821QQE8-F1
#
_cell.length_a   1.000
_cell.length_b   1.000
_cell.length_c   1.000
_cell.angle_alpha   90.00
_cell.angle_beta   90.00
_cell.angle_gamma   90.00
#
_symmetry.space_group_name_H-M   'P 1'
#
loop_
_entity.id
_entity.type
_entity.pdbx_description
1 polymer ?
#
loop_
_entity_poly.entity_id
_entity_poly.type
_entity_poly.pdbx_seq_one_letter_code
_entity_poly.pdbx_strand_id
1 'polypeptide(L)'
;MTSPFPVAYVSLDGYCGETVVQSFGLYNGAWISQQLVRDVNHGEYLIHHLTPEDDQQRRPRGGGGGGDPLVTLTTLKFCYDAWDHENTPQPQFPSYCLWIKRCLLQGFPIMFRTKFNEFFAGHIMPIIGIDYSNENTYDERDNVYYYSLFNRGIIKQPLSELGNDPGALPFCCNWGCVPLN
;
A
#
# COMPACT_ATOMS: atom_id res chain seq x y z
N MET A 1 -9.25 -17.84 -16.11
CA MET A 1 -8.32 -16.70 -16.22
C MET A 1 -9.16 -15.44 -16.39
N THR A 2 -9.49 -14.79 -15.28
CA THR A 2 -10.26 -13.54 -15.27
C THR A 2 -9.31 -12.36 -15.48
N SER A 3 -9.69 -11.49 -16.41
CA SER A 3 -9.04 -10.21 -16.71
C SER A 3 -8.86 -9.38 -15.43
N PRO A 4 -7.72 -8.72 -15.21
CA PRO A 4 -7.62 -7.75 -14.14
C PRO A 4 -8.41 -6.50 -14.54
N PHE A 5 -9.42 -6.15 -13.76
CA PHE A 5 -10.12 -4.87 -13.88
C PHE A 5 -9.14 -3.76 -13.50
N PRO A 6 -8.70 -2.89 -14.43
CA PRO A 6 -7.81 -1.80 -14.08
C PRO A 6 -8.62 -0.72 -13.37
N VAL A 7 -8.51 -0.65 -12.05
CA VAL A 7 -8.99 0.48 -11.25
C VAL A 7 -7.87 1.52 -11.19
N ALA A 8 -7.84 2.43 -12.16
CA ALA A 8 -6.92 3.56 -12.12
C ALA A 8 -7.66 4.84 -12.50
N TYR A 9 -8.16 5.56 -11.50
CA TYR A 9 -8.46 6.97 -11.66
C TYR A 9 -7.17 7.74 -11.42
N VAL A 10 -6.57 8.26 -12.49
CA VAL A 10 -5.36 9.08 -12.44
C VAL A 10 -5.79 10.51 -12.07
N SER A 11 -6.27 10.71 -10.84
CA SER A 11 -6.44 12.06 -10.30
C SER A 11 -5.21 12.39 -9.46
N LEU A 12 -4.59 13.54 -9.70
CA LEU A 12 -3.56 14.12 -8.82
C LEU A 12 -4.15 14.56 -7.45
N ASP A 13 -5.45 14.32 -7.23
CA ASP A 13 -6.27 14.77 -6.09
C ASP A 13 -6.23 13.82 -4.87
N GLY A 14 -5.10 13.13 -4.66
CA GLY A 14 -4.83 12.39 -3.43
C GLY A 14 -5.59 11.06 -3.22
N TYR A 15 -6.23 10.50 -4.25
CA TYR A 15 -7.05 9.27 -4.14
C TYR A 15 -6.27 7.94 -4.14
N CYS A 16 -4.95 7.94 -3.92
CA CYS A 16 -4.13 6.73 -4.05
C CYS A 16 -4.52 5.65 -3.03
N GLY A 17 -4.73 6.02 -1.77
CA GLY A 17 -5.16 5.09 -0.73
C GLY A 17 -6.54 4.51 -0.99
N GLU A 18 -7.50 5.37 -1.34
CA GLU A 18 -8.88 4.99 -1.65
C GLU A 18 -8.94 4.07 -2.87
N THR A 19 -8.10 4.31 -3.88
CA THR A 19 -7.99 3.44 -5.06
C THR A 19 -7.48 2.05 -4.68
N VAL A 20 -6.51 1.95 -3.77
CA VAL A 20 -6.03 0.66 -3.27
C VAL A 20 -7.10 -0.05 -2.45
N VAL A 21 -7.78 0.64 -1.53
CA VAL A 21 -8.89 0.06 -0.75
C VAL A 21 -10.03 -0.42 -1.64
N GLN A 22 -10.39 0.33 -2.67
CA GLN A 22 -11.37 -0.10 -3.67
C GLN A 22 -10.90 -1.37 -4.41
N SER A 23 -9.65 -1.40 -4.84
CA SER A 23 -9.06 -2.55 -5.54
C SER A 23 -9.11 -3.81 -4.67
N PHE A 24 -8.95 -3.64 -3.36
CA PHE A 24 -9.03 -4.72 -2.38
C PHE A 24 -10.46 -5.19 -2.15
N GLY A 25 -11.42 -4.27 -2.03
CA GLY A 25 -12.82 -4.63 -2.00
C GLY A 25 -13.18 -5.48 -3.22
N LEU A 26 -12.78 -5.04 -4.41
CA LEU A 26 -13.03 -5.77 -5.66
C LEU A 26 -12.37 -7.15 -5.68
N TYR A 27 -11.15 -7.27 -5.17
CA TYR A 27 -10.45 -8.55 -5.03
C TYR A 27 -11.26 -9.54 -4.18
N ASN A 28 -11.91 -9.05 -3.12
CA ASN A 28 -12.76 -9.83 -2.23
C ASN A 28 -14.25 -9.88 -2.66
N GLY A 29 -14.58 -9.41 -3.87
CA GLY A 29 -15.94 -9.48 -4.42
C GLY A 29 -16.92 -8.42 -3.89
N ALA A 30 -16.42 -7.37 -3.23
CA ALA A 30 -17.18 -6.23 -2.74
C ALA A 30 -16.90 -4.96 -3.57
N TRP A 31 -17.95 -4.20 -3.91
CA TRP A 31 -17.75 -2.89 -4.50
C TRP A 31 -17.73 -1.81 -3.40
N ILE A 32 -16.58 -1.15 -3.23
CA ILE A 32 -16.40 0.00 -2.34
C ILE A 32 -16.00 1.20 -3.19
N SER A 33 -16.78 2.29 -3.15
CA SER A 33 -16.42 3.49 -3.90
C SER A 33 -15.29 4.25 -3.19
N GLN A 34 -14.42 4.90 -3.96
CA GLN A 34 -13.34 5.73 -3.41
C GLN A 34 -13.88 6.84 -2.48
N GLN A 35 -15.02 7.44 -2.84
CA GLN A 35 -15.67 8.44 -2.00
C GLN A 35 -16.13 7.87 -0.67
N LEU A 36 -16.66 6.64 -0.62
CA LEU A 36 -17.04 6.00 0.64
C LEU A 36 -15.81 5.80 1.54
N VAL A 37 -14.67 5.38 0.97
CA VAL A 37 -13.41 5.26 1.73
C VAL A 37 -13.03 6.61 2.32
N ARG A 38 -13.08 7.68 1.53
CA ARG A 38 -12.76 9.05 1.97
C ARG A 38 -13.72 9.57 3.04
N ASP A 39 -15.01 9.31 2.90
CA ASP A 39 -16.04 9.74 3.86
C ASP A 39 -15.86 9.04 5.21
N VAL A 40 -15.62 7.73 5.19
CA VAL A 40 -15.31 6.93 6.40
C VAL A 40 -14.00 7.35 7.03
N ASN A 41 -13.01 7.66 6.21
CA ASN A 41 -11.72 8.14 6.67
C ASN A 41 -11.75 9.63 7.07
N HIS A 42 -12.87 10.33 6.89
CA HIS A 42 -13.00 11.77 7.16
C HIS A 42 -12.03 12.67 6.39
N GLY A 43 -11.48 12.19 5.27
CA GLY A 43 -10.44 12.85 4.49
C GLY A 43 -9.62 11.86 3.68
N GLU A 44 -8.54 12.33 3.05
CA GLU A 44 -7.67 11.50 2.21
C GLU A 44 -7.14 10.27 2.97
N TYR A 45 -7.21 9.10 2.36
CA TYR A 45 -6.63 7.88 2.93
C TYR A 45 -5.11 7.91 2.77
N LEU A 46 -4.42 8.19 3.88
CA LEU A 46 -2.97 8.36 3.90
C LEU A 46 -2.33 7.51 4.99
N ILE A 47 -1.23 6.84 4.66
CA ILE A 47 -0.43 6.09 5.62
C ILE A 47 0.57 7.07 6.24
N HIS A 48 0.27 7.53 7.45
CA HIS A 48 1.09 8.49 8.18
C HIS A 48 1.82 7.85 9.36
N HIS A 49 3.04 8.35 9.55
CA HIS A 49 3.96 8.22 10.68
C HIS A 49 4.63 9.63 10.70
N LEU A 50 4.73 10.44 11.76
CA LEU A 50 4.68 10.21 13.20
C LEU A 50 4.41 11.54 13.95
N THR A 51 3.15 12.00 14.06
CA THR A 51 2.63 12.89 15.14
C THR A 51 1.38 13.67 14.68
N PRO A 52 0.49 14.08 15.60
CA PRO A 52 -0.54 15.10 15.33
C PRO A 52 0.04 16.41 14.76
N GLU A 53 1.28 16.76 15.11
CA GLU A 53 1.97 17.95 14.61
C GLU A 53 2.29 17.85 13.10
N ASP A 54 2.71 16.69 12.62
CA ASP A 54 2.97 16.45 11.19
C ASP A 54 1.69 16.59 10.35
N ASP A 55 0.54 16.16 10.88
CA ASP A 55 -0.76 16.28 10.21
C ASP A 55 -1.21 17.75 10.14
N GLN A 56 -1.05 18.52 11.22
CA GLN A 56 -1.41 19.95 11.23
C GLN A 56 -0.58 20.79 10.25
N GLN A 57 0.69 20.45 10.03
CA GLN A 57 1.56 21.19 9.10
C GLN A 57 1.22 20.94 7.62
N ARG A 58 0.56 19.83 7.29
CA ARG A 58 0.26 19.42 5.91
C ARG A 58 -1.12 19.87 5.42
N ARG A 59 -2.11 19.99 6.32
CA ARG A 59 -3.47 20.50 6.04
C ARG A 59 -3.54 21.78 5.18
N PRO A 60 -2.66 22.80 5.34
CA PRO A 60 -2.71 24.02 4.53
C PRO A 60 -2.32 23.84 3.05
N ARG A 61 -1.71 22.70 2.69
CA ARG A 61 -1.23 22.41 1.33
C ARG A 61 -2.19 21.51 0.53
N GLY A 62 -3.41 21.28 1.03
CA GLY A 62 -4.44 20.51 0.33
C GLY A 62 -4.30 18.99 0.46
N GLY A 63 -3.34 18.48 1.26
CA GLY A 63 -3.25 17.07 1.65
C GLY A 63 -3.20 16.96 3.17
N GLY A 64 -4.13 16.20 3.75
CA GLY A 64 -4.25 16.05 5.20
C GLY A 64 -5.68 16.24 5.72
N GLY A 65 -6.08 15.39 6.66
CA GLY A 65 -7.42 15.37 7.23
C GLY A 65 -8.02 13.98 7.41
N GLY A 66 -7.36 12.93 6.90
CA GLY A 66 -7.79 11.55 7.10
C GLY A 66 -7.61 11.04 8.53
N GLY A 67 -8.43 10.07 8.92
CA GLY A 67 -8.32 9.29 10.14
C GLY A 67 -7.25 8.20 10.03
N ASP A 68 -7.23 7.31 11.02
CA ASP A 68 -6.33 6.16 11.04
C ASP A 68 -6.71 5.16 9.92
N PRO A 69 -5.80 4.82 8.99
CA PRO A 69 -6.02 3.81 7.95
C PRO A 69 -6.62 2.50 8.45
N LEU A 70 -6.17 2.00 9.61
CA LEU A 70 -6.62 0.73 10.18
C LEU A 70 -8.03 0.83 10.76
N VAL A 71 -8.39 1.98 11.33
CA VAL A 71 -9.76 2.28 11.78
C VAL A 71 -10.70 2.35 10.57
N THR A 72 -10.25 2.93 9.46
CA THR A 72 -11.01 2.97 8.21
C THR A 72 -11.26 1.56 7.65
N LEU A 73 -10.24 0.71 7.59
CA LEU A 73 -10.39 -0.68 7.15
C LEU A 73 -11.38 -1.45 8.04
N THR A 74 -11.26 -1.30 9.36
CA THR A 74 -12.18 -1.91 10.34
C THR A 74 -13.62 -1.43 10.14
N THR A 75 -13.81 -0.13 9.86
CA THR A 75 -15.14 0.45 9.64
C THR A 75 -15.77 -0.07 8.34
N LEU A 76 -14.95 -0.24 7.30
CA LEU A 76 -15.33 -0.87 6.03
C LEU A 76 -15.48 -2.40 6.11
N LYS A 77 -15.31 -2.99 7.30
CA LYS A 77 -15.46 -4.43 7.58
C LYS A 77 -14.40 -5.34 6.96
N PHE A 78 -13.24 -4.79 6.60
CA PHE A 78 -12.07 -5.61 6.28
C PHE A 78 -11.49 -6.22 7.57
N CYS A 79 -11.21 -7.51 7.55
CA CYS A 79 -10.17 -8.09 8.39
C CYS A 79 -8.82 -7.84 7.73
N TYR A 80 -7.78 -7.56 8.49
CA TYR A 80 -6.44 -7.33 7.93
C TYR A 80 -5.34 -7.91 8.81
N ASP A 81 -4.23 -8.28 8.18
CA ASP A 81 -2.93 -8.48 8.82
C ASP A 81 -2.02 -7.29 8.51
N ALA A 82 -1.26 -6.82 9.50
CA ALA A 82 -0.40 -5.65 9.37
C ALA A 82 1.03 -5.99 9.78
N TRP A 83 1.99 -5.39 9.08
CA TRP A 83 3.40 -5.57 9.39
C TRP A 83 3.76 -5.04 10.78
N ASP A 84 4.31 -5.92 11.64
CA ASP A 84 4.77 -5.58 12.98
C ASP A 84 6.16 -4.94 12.98
N HIS A 85 6.21 -3.68 12.58
CA HIS A 85 7.45 -2.90 12.57
C HIS A 85 7.97 -2.55 13.98
N GLU A 86 7.14 -2.65 15.02
CA GLU A 86 7.53 -2.27 16.39
C GLU A 86 8.33 -3.38 17.07
N ASN A 87 7.92 -4.63 16.88
CA ASN A 87 8.56 -5.78 17.56
C ASN A 87 9.54 -6.55 16.66
N THR A 88 9.64 -6.24 15.36
CA THR A 88 10.58 -6.91 14.46
C THR A 88 12.03 -6.40 14.68
N PRO A 89 13.02 -7.30 14.90
CA PRO A 89 14.43 -6.92 15.04
C PRO A 89 15.03 -6.23 13.80
N GLN A 90 16.02 -5.36 14.03
CA GLN A 90 16.80 -4.73 12.95
C GLN A 90 17.94 -5.64 12.46
N PRO A 91 18.26 -5.65 11.14
CA PRO A 91 17.60 -4.91 10.06
C PRO A 91 16.25 -5.54 9.67
N GLN A 92 15.22 -4.71 9.53
CA GLN A 92 13.85 -5.17 9.26
C GLN A 92 13.57 -5.57 7.81
N PHE A 93 14.36 -5.07 6.85
CA PHE A 93 14.06 -5.22 5.42
C PHE A 93 13.89 -6.67 4.94
N PRO A 94 14.79 -7.62 5.26
CA PRO A 94 14.61 -9.02 4.85
C PRO A 94 13.35 -9.67 5.43
N SER A 95 13.05 -9.41 6.70
CA SER A 95 11.86 -9.93 7.39
C SER A 95 10.57 -9.36 6.80
N TYR A 96 10.57 -8.07 6.46
CA TYR A 96 9.45 -7.40 5.79
C TYR A 96 9.20 -8.01 4.39
N CYS A 97 10.25 -8.21 3.61
CA CYS A 97 10.16 -8.85 2.29
C CYS A 97 9.62 -10.28 2.38
N LEU A 98 10.02 -11.04 3.42
CA LEU A 98 9.49 -12.37 3.67
C LEU A 98 8.01 -12.34 4.09
N TRP A 99 7.60 -11.36 4.88
CA TRP A 99 6.18 -11.14 5.20
C TRP A 99 5.36 -10.82 3.94
N ILE A 100 5.86 -9.94 3.06
CA ILE A 100 5.24 -9.68 1.74
C ILE A 100 5.04 -10.99 0.98
N LYS A 101 6.11 -11.77 0.84
CA LYS A 101 6.06 -13.04 0.12
C LYS A 101 5.00 -13.97 0.69
N ARG A 102 4.97 -14.17 2.01
CA ARG A 102 3.98 -15.04 2.68
C ARG A 102 2.54 -14.60 2.44
N CYS A 103 2.28 -13.29 2.41
CA CYS A 103 0.94 -12.77 2.13
C CYS A 103 0.53 -13.03 0.68
N LEU A 104 1.43 -12.77 -0.28
CA LEU A 104 1.18 -13.00 -1.71
C LEU A 104 0.99 -14.49 -2.03
N LEU A 105 1.73 -15.39 -1.36
CA LEU A 105 1.58 -16.84 -1.53
C LEU A 105 0.25 -17.38 -0.99
N GLN A 106 -0.37 -16.68 -0.05
CA GLN A 106 -1.74 -16.97 0.40
C GLN A 106 -2.80 -16.39 -0.54
N GLY A 107 -2.38 -15.70 -1.60
CA GLY A 107 -3.26 -15.08 -2.58
C GLY A 107 -3.84 -13.76 -2.11
N PHE A 108 -3.22 -13.05 -1.15
CA PHE A 108 -3.71 -11.74 -0.73
C PHE A 108 -2.84 -10.61 -1.29
N PRO A 109 -3.45 -9.58 -1.92
CA PRO A 109 -2.72 -8.40 -2.33
C PRO A 109 -2.34 -7.55 -1.12
N ILE A 110 -1.25 -6.79 -1.23
CA ILE A 110 -0.65 -6.05 -0.12
C ILE A 110 -0.69 -4.56 -0.40
N MET A 111 -1.20 -3.78 0.55
CA MET A 111 -1.08 -2.33 0.49
C MET A 111 0.30 -1.98 1.00
N PHE A 112 1.07 -1.28 0.19
CA PHE A 112 2.37 -0.78 0.60
C PHE A 112 2.51 0.70 0.28
N ARG A 113 3.35 1.35 1.07
CA ARG A 113 3.68 2.76 0.93
C ARG A 113 5.04 2.91 0.28
N THR A 114 5.12 3.62 -0.83
CA THR A 114 6.39 4.15 -1.35
C THR A 114 6.50 5.63 -0.99
N LYS A 115 7.71 6.19 -0.88
CA LYS A 115 7.87 7.64 -0.78
C LYS A 115 7.95 8.18 -2.20
N PHE A 116 7.18 9.20 -2.57
CA PHE A 116 7.33 9.83 -3.88
C PHE A 116 8.59 10.71 -3.83
N ASN A 117 8.56 11.97 -3.41
CA ASN A 117 9.79 12.76 -3.30
C ASN A 117 9.96 13.35 -1.89
N GLU A 118 10.96 14.23 -1.72
CA GLU A 118 11.20 14.92 -0.45
C GLU A 118 10.01 15.79 0.01
N PHE A 119 9.13 16.18 -0.93
CA PHE A 119 8.02 17.10 -0.70
C PHE A 119 6.65 16.42 -0.61
N PHE A 120 6.47 15.27 -1.26
CA PHE A 120 5.20 14.54 -1.29
C PHE A 120 5.21 13.35 -0.34
N ALA A 121 4.34 13.46 0.67
CA ALA A 121 4.14 12.44 1.68
C ALA A 121 3.50 11.19 1.06
N GLY A 122 4.29 10.13 0.85
CA GLY A 122 3.83 8.74 0.66
C GLY A 122 2.81 8.47 -0.47
N HIS A 123 3.16 7.62 -1.42
CA HIS A 123 2.20 7.05 -2.36
C HIS A 123 1.83 5.62 -1.95
N ILE A 124 0.57 5.25 -2.11
CA ILE A 124 0.03 3.94 -1.70
C ILE A 124 -0.28 3.13 -2.95
N MET A 125 0.24 1.90 -3.03
CA MET A 125 0.04 1.02 -4.18
C MET A 125 -0.26 -0.42 -3.72
N PRO A 126 -0.90 -1.24 -4.57
CA PRO A 126 -1.12 -2.65 -4.28
C PRO A 126 -0.03 -3.53 -4.91
N ILE A 127 0.65 -4.34 -4.11
CA ILE A 127 1.42 -5.50 -4.61
C ILE A 127 0.43 -6.64 -4.84
N ILE A 128 0.49 -7.27 -6.01
CA ILE A 128 -0.51 -8.24 -6.48
C ILE A 128 0.08 -9.60 -6.84
N GLY A 129 1.41 -9.74 -6.83
CA GLY A 129 2.05 -11.00 -7.17
C GLY A 129 3.55 -11.00 -6.93
N ILE A 130 4.15 -12.18 -6.99
CA ILE A 130 5.59 -12.38 -6.81
C ILE A 130 6.09 -13.56 -7.66
N ASP A 131 7.21 -13.36 -8.35
CA ASP A 131 8.09 -14.44 -8.82
C ASP A 131 9.14 -14.67 -7.72
N TYR A 132 9.22 -15.88 -7.21
CA TYR A 132 10.10 -16.19 -6.08
C TYR A 132 10.94 -17.44 -6.33
N SER A 133 12.15 -17.46 -5.78
CA SER A 133 13.04 -18.63 -5.81
C SER A 133 12.73 -19.64 -4.70
N ASN A 134 12.43 -19.16 -3.50
CA ASN A 134 12.12 -19.97 -2.32
C ASN A 134 11.10 -19.25 -1.42
N GLU A 135 10.08 -19.97 -0.96
CA GLU A 135 8.97 -19.41 -0.16
C GLU A 135 9.39 -18.98 1.27
N ASN A 136 10.48 -19.54 1.79
CA ASN A 136 10.88 -19.40 3.19
C ASN A 136 12.09 -18.49 3.41
N THR A 137 12.73 -18.01 2.35
CA THR A 137 13.92 -17.16 2.43
C THR A 137 13.73 -15.89 1.60
N TYR A 138 14.26 -14.77 2.09
CA TYR A 138 14.39 -13.57 1.27
C TYR A 138 15.44 -13.80 0.17
N ASP A 139 15.11 -13.41 -1.06
CA ASP A 139 16.04 -13.35 -2.19
C ASP A 139 15.86 -11.99 -2.88
N GLU A 140 16.95 -11.23 -2.98
CA GLU A 140 16.94 -9.87 -3.56
C GLU A 140 16.52 -9.84 -5.04
N ARG A 141 16.58 -11.01 -5.71
CA ARG A 141 16.23 -11.19 -7.12
C ARG A 141 14.79 -11.64 -7.33
N ASP A 142 14.08 -11.96 -6.26
CA ASP A 142 12.63 -12.17 -6.36
C ASP A 142 11.99 -10.93 -6.95
N ASN A 143 10.97 -11.10 -7.78
CA ASN A 143 10.33 -9.96 -8.43
C ASN A 143 8.90 -9.81 -7.92
N VAL A 144 8.52 -8.62 -7.52
CA VAL A 144 7.14 -8.30 -7.20
C VAL A 144 6.45 -7.64 -8.37
N TYR A 145 5.13 -7.84 -8.40
CA TYR A 145 4.22 -7.24 -9.35
C TYR A 145 3.30 -6.29 -8.60
N TYR A 146 3.19 -5.05 -9.06
CA TYR A 146 2.25 -4.07 -8.48
C TYR A 146 1.60 -3.23 -9.56
N TYR A 147 0.39 -2.72 -9.27
CA TYR A 147 -0.24 -1.73 -10.14
C TYR A 147 0.31 -0.35 -9.81
N SER A 148 0.94 0.28 -10.78
CA SER A 148 1.24 1.70 -10.67
C SER A 148 -0.06 2.49 -10.81
N LEU A 149 -0.31 3.42 -9.90
CA LEU A 149 -1.42 4.36 -10.06
C LEU A 149 -1.04 5.55 -10.96
N PHE A 150 0.22 5.66 -11.36
CA PHE A 150 0.72 6.67 -12.30
C PHE A 150 0.68 6.17 -13.75
N ASN A 151 1.05 4.91 -13.96
CA ASN A 151 1.11 4.28 -15.26
C ASN A 151 0.05 3.21 -15.34
N ARG A 152 -0.77 3.21 -16.41
CA ARG A 152 -1.81 2.19 -16.63
C ARG A 152 -1.19 0.83 -17.00
N GLY A 153 -0.56 0.17 -16.02
CA GLY A 153 0.14 -1.10 -16.23
C GLY A 153 0.60 -1.75 -14.94
N ILE A 154 0.90 -3.04 -15.05
CA ILE A 154 1.58 -3.81 -14.02
C ILE A 154 3.07 -3.55 -14.15
N ILE A 155 3.70 -3.12 -13.05
CA ILE A 155 5.15 -3.02 -12.96
C ILE A 155 5.68 -4.33 -12.37
N LYS A 156 6.77 -4.83 -12.96
CA LYS A 156 7.59 -5.91 -12.42
C LYS A 156 8.92 -5.33 -11.96
N GLN A 157 9.29 -5.58 -10.72
CA GLN A 157 10.50 -5.02 -10.12
C GLN A 157 11.15 -6.01 -9.15
N PRO A 158 12.50 -6.05 -9.04
CA PRO A 158 13.16 -6.78 -7.97
C PRO A 158 12.66 -6.33 -6.59
N LEU A 159 12.42 -7.27 -5.69
CA LEU A 159 11.94 -7.01 -4.34
C LEU A 159 12.92 -6.12 -3.55
N SER A 160 14.20 -6.23 -3.84
CA SER A 160 15.27 -5.37 -3.31
C SER A 160 15.15 -3.90 -3.73
N GLU A 161 14.48 -3.63 -4.84
CA GLU A 161 14.28 -2.29 -5.37
C GLU A 161 12.89 -1.72 -5.03
N LEU A 162 12.02 -2.50 -4.37
CA LEU A 162 10.65 -2.11 -4.06
C LEU A 162 10.61 -0.67 -3.53
N GLY A 163 9.89 0.21 -4.21
CA GLY A 163 9.77 1.63 -3.87
C GLY A 163 10.77 2.58 -4.54
N ASN A 164 11.66 2.11 -5.42
CA ASN A 164 12.58 2.94 -6.21
C ASN A 164 12.01 3.42 -7.56
N ASP A 165 10.69 3.61 -7.66
CA ASP A 165 10.09 4.18 -8.87
C ASP A 165 10.72 5.54 -9.25
N PRO A 166 10.75 5.95 -10.53
CA PRO A 166 11.26 7.25 -10.94
C PRO A 166 10.51 8.39 -10.23
N GLY A 167 11.24 9.15 -9.39
CA GLY A 167 10.65 10.20 -8.56
C GLY A 167 10.08 9.71 -7.23
N ALA A 168 10.32 8.44 -6.88
CA ALA A 168 10.16 7.80 -5.59
C ALA A 168 11.49 7.79 -4.79
N LEU A 169 11.44 7.93 -3.46
CA LEU A 169 12.57 7.77 -2.55
C LEU A 169 12.54 6.38 -1.89
N PRO A 170 13.69 5.89 -1.38
CA PRO A 170 13.82 4.53 -0.87
C PRO A 170 12.74 4.17 0.14
N PHE A 171 12.22 2.95 -0.01
CA PHE A 171 11.14 2.38 0.77
C PHE A 171 11.43 2.35 2.28
N CYS A 172 10.41 2.65 3.08
CA CYS A 172 10.47 2.50 4.53
C CYS A 172 9.64 1.28 4.95
N CYS A 173 10.28 0.29 5.58
CA CYS A 173 9.64 -0.94 6.09
C CYS A 173 8.75 -0.71 7.31
N ASN A 174 8.21 0.49 7.50
CA ASN A 174 7.43 0.82 8.68
C ASN A 174 5.94 0.50 8.52
N TRP A 175 5.48 0.14 7.31
CA TRP A 175 4.06 -0.08 7.10
C TRP A 175 3.76 -1.01 5.93
N GLY A 176 2.80 -1.91 6.15
CA GLY A 176 2.14 -2.72 5.14
C GLY A 176 0.90 -3.36 5.77
N CYS A 177 -0.18 -3.52 5.00
CA CYS A 177 -1.32 -4.31 5.46
C CYS A 177 -1.96 -5.11 4.33
N VAL A 178 -2.67 -6.16 4.71
CA VAL A 178 -3.28 -7.14 3.81
C VAL A 178 -4.71 -7.35 4.25
N PRO A 179 -5.73 -7.00 3.46
CA PRO A 179 -7.09 -7.38 3.76
C PRO A 179 -7.30 -8.87 3.47
N LEU A 180 -7.91 -9.57 4.43
CA LEU A 180 -8.04 -11.02 4.42
C LEU A 180 -9.43 -11.49 3.97
N ASN A 181 -10.41 -10.59 3.85
CA ASN A 181 -11.79 -10.88 3.44
C ASN A 181 -12.55 -9.68 2.89
#